data_AF-A0A0J6VS13-F1
#
_entry.id   AF-A0A0J6VS13-F1
#
_cell.length_a   1.000
_cell.length_b   1.000
_cell.length_c   1.000
_cell.angle_alpha   90.00
_cell.angle_beta   90.00
_cell.angle_gamma   90.00
#
_symmetry.space_group_name_H-M   'P 1'
#
loop_
_entity.id
_entity.type
_entity.pdbx_description
1 polymer ?
#
loop_
_entity_poly.entity_id
_entity_poly.type
_entity_poly.pdbx_seq_one_letter_code
_entity_poly.pdbx_strand_id
1 'polypeptide(L)'
;MAETPTDAAPFDDIRRLIATMPGPDEAAAAEVSARDSLLTKPAGSLGRLEFLAAWMAAWQGKAPPSLDRPLVCVFAGSHGVAAQGVSAYPSAVNRQMLDNFAAGGAAINQICAAYGLGFKVFDLAIDMPTGDITTGPAMTEKACVATMAFGMEAVAAGTDGLAVGEMGIGNTTVAAAIYAALYGGEPASWVGRGTGVDETGFARKVAAVEAALAHHQGHLDDPLAVMARLGGREIAAMAGAILAARLQRVPVVIDGYVSTAAAALLHAVDPRALDHCLAGHVSAEGDHAAVLERLGLRPLLDLGLRLGEGSGAALALGIVKAAVACHREMATFAQAGVSGPVGSSGSPLPRHH
;
A
#
# COMPACT_ATOMS: atom_id res chain seq x y z
N MET A 1 -32.51 -34.12 -3.92
CA MET A 1 -31.04 -34.21 -3.85
C MET A 1 -30.55 -32.82 -3.49
N ALA A 2 -29.94 -32.65 -2.32
CA ALA A 2 -29.28 -31.40 -2.00
C ALA A 2 -28.12 -31.23 -3.00
N GLU A 3 -28.13 -30.13 -3.75
CA GLU A 3 -26.99 -29.74 -4.56
C GLU A 3 -25.78 -29.66 -3.63
N THR A 4 -24.78 -30.49 -3.90
CA THR A 4 -23.45 -30.33 -3.32
C THR A 4 -22.98 -28.94 -3.71
N PRO A 5 -22.57 -28.07 -2.76
CA PRO A 5 -22.01 -26.79 -3.15
C PRO A 5 -20.82 -27.09 -4.05
N THR A 6 -20.84 -26.56 -5.28
CA THR A 6 -19.70 -26.55 -6.18
C THR A 6 -18.49 -26.06 -5.38
N ASP A 7 -17.43 -26.87 -5.28
CA ASP A 7 -16.15 -26.48 -4.67
C ASP A 7 -15.68 -25.20 -5.36
N ALA A 8 -15.98 -24.05 -4.76
CA ALA A 8 -15.55 -22.77 -5.29
C ALA A 8 -14.02 -22.74 -5.28
N ALA A 9 -13.41 -22.23 -6.35
CA ALA A 9 -11.96 -22.10 -6.39
C ALA A 9 -11.53 -21.16 -5.26
N PRO A 10 -10.37 -21.37 -4.60
CA PRO A 10 -9.98 -20.57 -3.43
C PRO A 10 -10.06 -19.05 -3.66
N PHE A 11 -9.73 -18.58 -4.86
CA PHE A 11 -9.74 -17.17 -5.21
C PHE A 11 -11.11 -16.56 -5.52
N ASP A 12 -12.16 -17.37 -5.66
CA ASP A 12 -13.51 -16.86 -5.98
C ASP A 12 -14.05 -15.96 -4.87
N ASP A 13 -13.72 -16.25 -3.61
CA ASP A 13 -14.09 -15.40 -2.48
C ASP A 13 -13.42 -14.03 -2.56
N ILE A 14 -12.13 -13.97 -2.94
CA ILE A 14 -11.41 -12.71 -3.10
C ILE A 14 -12.03 -11.87 -4.23
N ARG A 15 -12.37 -12.51 -5.36
CA ARG A 15 -13.04 -11.83 -6.48
C ARG A 15 -14.42 -11.30 -6.08
N ARG A 16 -15.19 -12.07 -5.31
CA ARG A 16 -16.47 -11.62 -4.75
C ARG A 16 -16.28 -10.38 -3.88
N LEU A 17 -15.29 -10.38 -2.99
CA LEU A 17 -15.01 -9.21 -2.15
C LEU A 17 -14.68 -7.97 -2.99
N ILE A 18 -13.78 -8.10 -3.97
CA ILE A 18 -13.41 -7.02 -4.91
C ILE A 18 -14.65 -6.48 -5.63
N ALA A 19 -15.50 -7.35 -6.16
CA ALA A 19 -16.71 -6.95 -6.89
C ALA A 19 -17.74 -6.20 -6.01
N THR A 20 -17.70 -6.38 -4.69
CA THR A 20 -18.62 -5.73 -3.73
C THR A 20 -18.05 -4.50 -3.03
N MET A 21 -16.84 -4.07 -3.38
CA MET A 21 -16.21 -2.90 -2.75
C MET A 21 -17.04 -1.63 -2.94
N PRO A 22 -17.26 -0.83 -1.87
CA PRO A 22 -18.03 0.40 -1.97
C PRO A 22 -17.32 1.47 -2.80
N GLY A 23 -18.09 2.36 -3.42
CA GLY A 23 -17.59 3.61 -4.00
C GLY A 23 -17.37 4.71 -2.96
N PRO A 24 -16.80 5.86 -3.37
CA PRO A 24 -16.62 7.01 -2.50
C PRO A 24 -17.97 7.62 -2.12
N ASP A 25 -18.02 8.31 -0.98
CA ASP A 25 -19.13 9.17 -0.61
C ASP A 25 -18.90 10.60 -1.14
N GLU A 26 -19.45 10.88 -2.32
CA GLU A 26 -19.32 12.17 -2.98
C GLU A 26 -19.99 13.32 -2.19
N ALA A 27 -21.01 13.03 -1.39
CA ALA A 27 -21.67 14.04 -0.58
C ALA A 27 -20.78 14.49 0.58
N ALA A 28 -20.12 13.54 1.25
CA ALA A 28 -19.14 13.85 2.29
C ALA A 28 -17.95 14.66 1.75
N ALA A 29 -17.45 14.29 0.56
CA ALA A 29 -16.37 15.03 -0.11
C ALA A 29 -16.79 16.47 -0.48
N ALA A 30 -18.02 16.64 -0.98
CA ALA A 30 -18.57 17.94 -1.34
C ALA A 30 -18.78 18.84 -0.12
N GLU A 31 -19.24 18.29 1.00
CA GLU A 31 -19.41 19.02 2.26
C GLU A 31 -18.06 19.55 2.78
N VAL A 32 -17.03 18.71 2.77
CA VAL A 32 -15.67 19.11 3.13
C VAL A 32 -15.15 20.23 2.23
N SER A 33 -15.31 20.06 0.92
CA SER A 33 -14.85 21.06 -0.07
C SER A 33 -15.59 22.40 0.09
N ALA A 34 -16.89 22.36 0.38
CA ALA A 34 -17.69 23.56 0.64
C ALA A 34 -17.18 24.29 1.89
N ARG A 35 -16.92 23.56 2.99
CA ARG A 35 -16.34 24.15 4.19
C ARG A 35 -14.92 24.69 3.95
N ASP A 36 -14.07 24.00 3.20
CA ASP A 36 -12.70 24.42 2.90
C ASP A 36 -12.64 25.74 2.11
N SER A 37 -13.67 26.03 1.31
CA SER A 37 -13.80 27.30 0.59
C SER A 37 -14.05 28.50 1.50
N LEU A 38 -14.53 28.26 2.74
CA LEU A 38 -14.85 29.29 3.73
C LEU A 38 -13.71 29.54 4.73
N LEU A 39 -12.70 28.66 4.74
CA LEU A 39 -11.54 28.77 5.63
C LEU A 39 -10.79 30.08 5.40
N THR A 40 -10.17 30.62 6.46
CA THR A 40 -9.41 31.90 6.44
C THR A 40 -8.10 31.75 5.65
N LYS A 41 -8.22 31.53 4.35
CA LYS A 41 -7.16 31.32 3.38
C LYS A 41 -7.67 31.70 1.98
N PRO A 42 -6.79 32.10 1.04
CA PRO A 42 -7.17 32.18 -0.37
C PRO A 42 -7.62 30.80 -0.89
N ALA A 43 -8.59 30.77 -1.80
CA ALA A 43 -9.10 29.53 -2.36
C ALA A 43 -7.98 28.71 -3.03
N GLY A 44 -7.87 27.41 -2.68
CA GLY A 44 -6.86 26.51 -3.21
C GLY A 44 -5.43 26.73 -2.68
N SER A 45 -5.19 27.68 -1.76
CA SER A 45 -3.83 28.01 -1.32
C SER A 45 -3.14 26.92 -0.50
N LEU A 46 -3.88 25.92 0.01
CA LEU A 46 -3.28 24.74 0.66
C LEU A 46 -3.05 23.57 -0.31
N GLY A 47 -3.36 23.75 -1.61
CA GLY A 47 -3.06 22.81 -2.67
C GLY A 47 -3.59 21.41 -2.37
N ARG A 48 -2.70 20.41 -2.37
CA ARG A 48 -3.08 19.00 -2.15
C ARG A 48 -3.67 18.71 -0.78
N LEU A 49 -3.45 19.54 0.25
CA LEU A 49 -4.05 19.29 1.56
C LEU A 49 -5.59 19.40 1.50
N GLU A 50 -6.13 20.31 0.69
CA GLU A 50 -7.58 20.45 0.49
C GLU A 50 -8.15 19.18 -0.16
N PHE A 51 -7.45 18.65 -1.16
CA PHE A 51 -7.78 17.35 -1.77
C PHE A 51 -7.74 16.21 -0.75
N LEU A 52 -6.70 16.14 0.08
CA LEU A 52 -6.55 15.06 1.07
C LEU A 52 -7.67 15.05 2.11
N ALA A 53 -8.13 16.23 2.56
CA ALA A 53 -9.26 16.32 3.47
C ALA A 53 -10.55 15.80 2.81
N ALA A 54 -10.83 16.22 1.57
CA ALA A 54 -12.01 15.76 0.83
C ALA A 54 -11.94 14.26 0.51
N TRP A 55 -10.77 13.75 0.12
CA TRP A 55 -10.51 12.33 -0.13
C TRP A 55 -10.73 11.48 1.14
N MET A 56 -10.24 11.93 2.29
CA MET A 56 -10.49 11.26 3.57
C MET A 56 -11.99 11.16 3.85
N ALA A 57 -12.74 12.24 3.65
CA ALA A 57 -14.19 12.26 3.89
C ALA A 57 -14.94 11.34 2.92
N ALA A 58 -14.56 11.35 1.64
CA ALA A 58 -15.13 10.49 0.62
C ALA A 58 -15.00 9.01 1.00
N TRP A 59 -13.81 8.59 1.41
CA TRP A 59 -13.52 7.19 1.67
C TRP A 59 -13.93 6.72 3.06
N GLN A 60 -14.07 7.64 4.02
CA GLN A 60 -14.69 7.36 5.32
C GLN A 60 -16.21 7.41 5.30
N GLY A 61 -16.82 8.06 4.31
CA GLY A 61 -18.26 8.31 4.27
C GLY A 61 -18.74 9.24 5.39
N LYS A 62 -17.93 10.25 5.75
CA LYS A 62 -18.28 11.21 6.81
C LYS A 62 -17.62 12.58 6.60
N ALA A 63 -18.37 13.62 6.96
CA ALA A 63 -17.90 14.98 7.10
C ALA A 63 -18.29 15.49 8.51
N PRO A 64 -17.34 15.99 9.33
CA PRO A 64 -15.92 16.11 9.04
C PRO A 64 -15.18 14.74 9.06
N PRO A 65 -14.13 14.56 8.26
CA PRO A 65 -13.26 13.39 8.32
C PRO A 65 -12.46 13.35 9.63
N SER A 66 -11.91 12.19 9.98
CA SER A 66 -11.02 12.03 11.14
C SER A 66 -9.75 11.27 10.80
N LEU A 67 -8.72 11.46 11.62
CA LEU A 67 -7.54 10.60 11.63
C LEU A 67 -7.03 10.52 13.08
N ASP A 68 -7.92 10.05 13.95
CA ASP A 68 -7.78 10.01 15.40
C ASP A 68 -7.14 8.68 15.85
N ARG A 69 -7.29 7.60 15.06
CA ARG A 69 -6.73 6.27 15.31
C ARG A 69 -5.95 5.74 14.09
N PRO A 70 -4.99 6.51 13.52
CA PRO A 70 -4.18 6.06 12.41
C PRO A 70 -3.32 4.86 12.83
N LEU A 71 -3.20 3.87 11.95
CA LEU A 71 -2.43 2.66 12.20
C LEU A 71 -1.46 2.40 11.07
N VAL A 72 -0.19 2.18 11.40
CA VAL A 72 0.81 1.61 10.50
C VAL A 72 0.93 0.12 10.77
N CYS A 73 0.78 -0.70 9.74
CA CYS A 73 0.92 -2.14 9.80
C CYS A 73 2.12 -2.59 8.98
N VAL A 74 3.07 -3.27 9.63
CA VAL A 74 4.18 -3.94 8.95
C VAL A 74 3.90 -5.43 8.89
N PHE A 75 3.87 -5.98 7.68
CA PHE A 75 3.72 -7.40 7.44
C PHE A 75 5.11 -8.02 7.21
N ALA A 76 5.52 -8.91 8.11
CA ALA A 76 6.86 -9.49 8.08
C ALA A 76 6.82 -10.91 7.53
N GLY A 77 7.54 -11.15 6.43
CA GLY A 77 7.61 -12.43 5.74
C GLY A 77 9.03 -12.87 5.38
N SER A 78 9.16 -14.10 4.90
CA SER A 78 10.43 -14.70 4.47
C SER A 78 10.27 -15.42 3.14
N HIS A 79 11.34 -15.39 2.32
CA HIS A 79 11.29 -15.88 0.95
C HIS A 79 12.32 -16.96 0.66
N GLY A 80 11.92 -18.03 -0.03
CA GLY A 80 12.82 -19.13 -0.42
C GLY A 80 13.97 -18.65 -1.31
N VAL A 81 13.67 -17.73 -2.23
CA VAL A 81 14.67 -17.15 -3.16
C VAL A 81 15.82 -16.42 -2.44
N ALA A 82 15.64 -16.02 -1.17
CA ALA A 82 16.71 -15.43 -0.36
C ALA A 82 17.95 -16.32 -0.24
N ALA A 83 17.77 -17.66 -0.27
CA ALA A 83 18.86 -18.63 -0.21
C ALA A 83 19.84 -18.52 -1.39
N GLN A 84 19.44 -17.87 -2.48
CA GLN A 84 20.27 -17.65 -3.67
C GLN A 84 21.17 -16.40 -3.56
N GLY A 85 21.21 -15.73 -2.42
CA GLY A 85 22.07 -14.55 -2.21
C GLY A 85 21.61 -13.32 -2.97
N VAL A 86 20.28 -13.16 -3.14
CA VAL A 86 19.62 -12.01 -3.77
C VAL A 86 19.51 -10.79 -2.85
N SER A 87 20.04 -10.88 -1.63
CA SER A 87 20.07 -9.83 -0.61
C SER A 87 21.49 -9.65 -0.08
N ALA A 88 21.83 -8.45 0.36
CA ALA A 88 23.10 -8.17 1.04
C ALA A 88 23.10 -8.68 2.50
N TYR A 89 21.92 -8.93 3.06
CA TYR A 89 21.73 -9.37 4.44
C TYR A 89 21.21 -10.81 4.52
N PRO A 90 21.64 -11.59 5.54
CA PRO A 90 21.18 -12.96 5.74
C PRO A 90 19.74 -12.99 6.26
N SER A 91 19.01 -14.08 6.02
CA SER A 91 17.60 -14.24 6.45
C SER A 91 17.39 -14.10 7.97
N ALA A 92 18.44 -14.30 8.79
CA ALA A 92 18.38 -14.08 10.23
C ALA A 92 18.03 -12.63 10.61
N VAL A 93 18.25 -11.66 9.71
CA VAL A 93 17.88 -10.25 9.92
C VAL A 93 16.37 -10.08 10.08
N ASN A 94 15.53 -10.95 9.50
CA ASN A 94 14.08 -10.87 9.67
C ASN A 94 13.68 -10.93 11.16
N ARG A 95 14.19 -11.92 11.91
CA ARG A 95 13.90 -12.05 13.34
C ARG A 95 14.53 -10.92 14.15
N GLN A 96 15.75 -10.52 13.83
CA GLN A 96 16.43 -9.39 14.48
C GLN A 96 15.65 -8.07 14.30
N MET A 97 15.05 -7.84 13.14
CA MET A 97 14.24 -6.65 12.90
C MET A 97 12.90 -6.71 13.62
N LEU A 98 12.26 -7.88 13.75
CA LEU A 98 11.09 -8.03 14.63
C LEU A 98 11.41 -7.69 16.07
N ASP A 99 12.54 -8.19 16.60
CA ASP A 99 13.00 -7.87 17.94
C ASP A 99 13.29 -6.37 18.08
N ASN A 100 13.86 -5.74 17.05
CA ASN A 100 14.13 -4.30 17.01
C ASN A 100 12.83 -3.47 17.00
N PHE A 101 11.81 -3.88 16.23
CA PHE A 101 10.49 -3.23 16.23
C PHE A 101 9.83 -3.31 17.60
N ALA A 102 9.90 -4.47 18.26
CA ALA A 102 9.37 -4.70 19.60
C ALA A 102 10.11 -3.87 20.67
N ALA A 103 11.43 -3.71 20.51
CA ALA A 103 12.24 -2.86 21.37
C ALA A 103 12.08 -1.36 21.10
N GLY A 104 11.34 -0.96 20.06
CA GLY A 104 11.14 0.44 19.70
C GLY A 104 12.33 1.08 18.97
N GLY A 105 13.28 0.28 18.47
CA GLY A 105 14.57 0.78 17.96
C GLY A 105 14.61 1.06 16.46
N ALA A 106 13.58 0.73 15.69
CA ALA A 106 13.58 0.94 14.24
C ALA A 106 13.17 2.36 13.84
N ALA A 107 13.46 2.73 12.60
CA ALA A 107 13.09 4.04 12.05
C ALA A 107 11.56 4.24 12.07
N ILE A 108 10.79 3.20 11.71
CA ILE A 108 9.32 3.27 11.74
C ILE A 108 8.77 3.54 13.15
N ASN A 109 9.40 2.99 14.21
CA ASN A 109 8.99 3.29 15.59
C ASN A 109 9.09 4.79 15.88
N GLN A 110 10.20 5.43 15.45
CA GLN A 110 10.43 6.85 15.68
C GLN A 110 9.45 7.72 14.88
N ILE A 111 9.17 7.37 13.62
CA ILE A 111 8.21 8.09 12.79
C ILE A 111 6.80 7.98 13.38
N CYS A 112 6.37 6.78 13.78
CA CYS A 112 5.08 6.58 14.43
C CYS A 112 4.96 7.39 15.73
N ALA A 113 6.00 7.38 16.57
CA ALA A 113 6.04 8.18 17.79
C ALA A 113 5.93 9.69 17.50
N ALA A 114 6.68 10.19 16.51
CA ALA A 114 6.70 11.61 16.16
C ALA A 114 5.34 12.15 15.69
N TYR A 115 4.56 11.35 14.96
CA TYR A 115 3.24 11.76 14.44
C TYR A 115 2.07 11.24 15.28
N GLY A 116 2.33 10.49 16.35
CA GLY A 116 1.31 9.84 17.17
C GLY A 116 0.46 8.87 16.34
N LEU A 117 1.13 7.94 15.66
CA LEU A 117 0.52 6.86 14.87
C LEU A 117 0.60 5.55 15.64
N GLY A 118 -0.46 4.76 15.59
CA GLY A 118 -0.40 3.37 16.05
C GLY A 118 0.56 2.57 15.19
N PHE A 119 1.25 1.60 15.79
CA PHE A 119 2.18 0.71 15.07
C PHE A 119 1.89 -0.74 15.45
N LYS A 120 1.70 -1.59 14.45
CA LYS A 120 1.48 -3.03 14.63
C LYS A 120 2.31 -3.82 13.63
N VAL A 121 2.91 -4.91 14.11
CA VAL A 121 3.66 -5.84 13.28
C VAL A 121 2.93 -7.17 13.22
N PHE A 122 2.82 -7.74 12.03
CA PHE A 122 2.24 -9.05 11.75
C PHE A 122 3.38 -10.00 11.35
N ASP A 123 3.72 -10.94 12.23
CA ASP A 123 4.65 -12.03 11.92
C ASP A 123 3.94 -13.10 11.08
N LEU A 124 4.35 -13.24 9.83
CA LEU A 124 3.79 -14.20 8.87
C LEU A 124 4.70 -15.42 8.71
N ALA A 125 5.06 -15.99 9.86
CA ALA A 125 5.93 -17.16 9.97
C ALA A 125 7.31 -16.92 9.33
N ILE A 126 8.01 -15.88 9.78
CA ILE A 126 9.33 -15.51 9.25
C ILE A 126 10.38 -16.64 9.37
N ASP A 127 10.21 -17.59 10.29
CA ASP A 127 11.13 -18.74 10.43
C ASP A 127 10.86 -19.85 9.40
N MET A 128 9.76 -19.76 8.65
CA MET A 128 9.38 -20.71 7.60
C MET A 128 9.25 -19.96 6.27
N PRO A 129 10.34 -19.79 5.50
CA PRO A 129 10.28 -19.12 4.21
C PRO A 129 9.20 -19.71 3.29
N THR A 130 8.66 -18.87 2.41
CA THR A 130 7.86 -19.35 1.26
C THR A 130 8.71 -20.24 0.34
N GLY A 131 8.05 -20.93 -0.60
CA GLY A 131 8.74 -21.66 -1.65
C GLY A 131 9.70 -20.76 -2.45
N ASP A 132 10.73 -21.37 -3.05
CA ASP A 132 11.61 -20.67 -3.97
C ASP A 132 10.93 -20.53 -5.34
N ILE A 133 10.54 -19.29 -5.67
CA ILE A 133 9.82 -18.90 -6.89
C ILE A 133 10.51 -19.33 -8.19
N THR A 134 11.80 -19.66 -8.15
CA THR A 134 12.56 -20.14 -9.31
C THR A 134 12.39 -21.63 -9.59
N THR A 135 11.84 -22.38 -8.64
CA THR A 135 11.71 -23.85 -8.70
C THR A 135 10.31 -24.36 -8.40
N GLY A 136 9.44 -23.50 -7.87
CA GLY A 136 8.06 -23.83 -7.52
C GLY A 136 7.31 -22.58 -7.03
N PRO A 137 6.00 -22.70 -6.76
CA PRO A 137 5.22 -21.57 -6.26
C PRO A 137 5.67 -21.15 -4.85
N ALA A 138 5.61 -19.85 -4.56
CA ALA A 138 5.84 -19.31 -3.22
C ALA A 138 4.88 -19.93 -2.18
N MET A 139 3.62 -20.12 -2.55
CA MET A 139 2.60 -20.77 -1.72
C MET A 139 1.49 -21.40 -2.55
N THR A 140 0.67 -22.23 -1.91
CA THR A 140 -0.55 -22.76 -2.55
C THR A 140 -1.62 -21.67 -2.61
N GLU A 141 -2.60 -21.80 -3.52
CA GLU A 141 -3.73 -20.86 -3.61
C GLU A 141 -4.50 -20.75 -2.28
N LYS A 142 -4.75 -21.90 -1.61
CA LYS A 142 -5.40 -21.93 -0.29
C LYS A 142 -4.60 -21.16 0.76
N ALA A 143 -3.27 -21.33 0.79
CA ALA A 143 -2.41 -20.59 1.70
C ALA A 143 -2.36 -19.09 1.36
N CYS A 144 -2.40 -18.72 0.09
CA CYS A 144 -2.48 -17.34 -0.36
C CYS A 144 -3.76 -16.68 0.16
N VAL A 145 -4.92 -17.28 -0.09
CA VAL A 145 -6.23 -16.77 0.36
C VAL A 145 -6.30 -16.70 1.88
N ALA A 146 -5.82 -17.72 2.59
CA ALA A 146 -5.77 -17.69 4.05
C ALA A 146 -4.86 -16.56 4.58
N THR A 147 -3.76 -16.29 3.89
CA THR A 147 -2.84 -15.19 4.25
C THR A 147 -3.46 -13.83 3.96
N MET A 148 -4.19 -13.68 2.84
CA MET A 148 -4.98 -12.47 2.57
C MET A 148 -6.02 -12.26 3.67
N ALA A 149 -6.77 -13.30 4.05
CA ALA A 149 -7.74 -13.23 5.13
C ALA A 149 -7.08 -12.81 6.46
N PHE A 150 -5.91 -13.35 6.80
CA PHE A 150 -5.16 -12.91 7.97
C PHE A 150 -4.75 -11.43 7.89
N GLY A 151 -4.38 -10.94 6.71
CA GLY A 151 -4.11 -9.51 6.47
C GLY A 151 -5.31 -8.60 6.73
N MET A 152 -6.54 -9.09 6.54
CA MET A 152 -7.77 -8.34 6.80
C MET A 152 -7.93 -7.95 8.29
N GLU A 153 -7.29 -8.68 9.20
CA GLU A 153 -7.27 -8.37 10.65
C GLU A 153 -6.56 -7.04 10.97
N ALA A 154 -5.86 -6.43 10.01
CA ALA A 154 -5.24 -5.12 10.17
C ALA A 154 -6.23 -4.02 10.56
N VAL A 155 -7.47 -4.09 10.06
CA VAL A 155 -8.50 -3.07 10.29
C VAL A 155 -9.50 -3.44 11.39
N ALA A 156 -9.46 -4.67 11.91
CA ALA A 156 -10.44 -5.20 12.87
C ALA A 156 -10.57 -4.39 14.18
N ALA A 157 -9.51 -3.65 14.57
CA ALA A 157 -9.49 -2.86 15.80
C ALA A 157 -10.06 -1.42 15.64
N GLY A 158 -10.72 -1.12 14.52
CA GLY A 158 -11.37 0.17 14.26
C GLY A 158 -10.37 1.32 14.09
N THR A 159 -9.46 1.18 13.13
CA THR A 159 -8.59 2.28 12.66
C THR A 159 -9.37 3.16 11.67
N ASP A 160 -9.06 4.46 11.63
CA ASP A 160 -9.66 5.41 10.69
C ASP A 160 -8.71 5.85 9.56
N GLY A 161 -7.50 5.27 9.51
CA GLY A 161 -6.59 5.39 8.38
C GLY A 161 -5.42 4.41 8.52
N LEU A 162 -5.12 3.71 7.44
CA LEU A 162 -4.14 2.61 7.43
C LEU A 162 -2.92 2.98 6.59
N ALA A 163 -1.72 2.77 7.11
CA ALA A 163 -0.50 2.71 6.33
C ALA A 163 -0.02 1.26 6.25
N VAL A 164 0.28 0.76 5.06
CA VAL A 164 0.76 -0.62 4.85
C VAL A 164 2.23 -0.61 4.49
N GLY A 165 3.00 -1.43 5.21
CA GLY A 165 4.41 -1.64 5.00
C GLY A 165 4.76 -3.11 5.16
N GLU A 166 6.01 -3.43 4.86
CA GLU A 166 6.49 -4.80 4.84
C GLU A 166 7.91 -4.89 5.41
N MET A 167 8.32 -6.11 5.70
CA MET A 167 9.70 -6.46 5.99
C MET A 167 9.95 -7.90 5.56
N GLY A 168 11.04 -8.15 4.83
CA GLY A 168 11.43 -9.52 4.48
C GLY A 168 12.66 -9.61 3.57
N ILE A 169 13.69 -10.32 4.02
CA ILE A 169 14.85 -10.59 3.16
C ILE A 169 14.42 -11.30 1.87
N GLY A 170 14.79 -10.71 0.72
CA GLY A 170 14.53 -11.22 -0.63
C GLY A 170 13.27 -10.67 -1.31
N ASN A 171 12.42 -9.92 -0.60
CA ASN A 171 11.13 -9.47 -1.12
C ASN A 171 11.20 -8.47 -2.30
N THR A 172 12.29 -7.71 -2.45
CA THR A 172 12.47 -6.83 -3.61
C THR A 172 12.65 -7.59 -4.91
N THR A 173 13.21 -8.81 -4.87
CA THR A 173 13.27 -9.73 -6.02
C THR A 173 11.88 -10.25 -6.37
N VAL A 174 11.09 -10.58 -5.35
CA VAL A 174 9.71 -11.05 -5.45
C VAL A 174 8.81 -9.96 -6.05
N ALA A 175 8.92 -8.72 -5.56
CA ALA A 175 8.24 -7.57 -6.13
C ALA A 175 8.61 -7.34 -7.60
N ALA A 176 9.90 -7.41 -7.95
CA ALA A 176 10.36 -7.29 -9.33
C ALA A 176 9.76 -8.40 -10.23
N ALA A 177 9.69 -9.64 -9.75
CA ALA A 177 9.07 -10.75 -10.48
C ALA A 177 7.57 -10.53 -10.70
N ILE A 178 6.85 -9.99 -9.71
CA ILE A 178 5.44 -9.61 -9.85
C ILE A 178 5.28 -8.53 -10.93
N TYR A 179 6.08 -7.47 -10.89
CA TYR A 179 5.97 -6.39 -11.89
C TYR A 179 6.28 -6.88 -13.30
N ALA A 180 7.32 -7.71 -13.45
CA ALA A 180 7.64 -8.31 -14.74
C ALA A 180 6.52 -9.24 -15.24
N ALA A 181 5.87 -10.00 -14.36
CA ALA A 181 4.74 -10.84 -14.72
C ALA A 181 3.51 -10.03 -15.15
N LEU A 182 3.20 -8.93 -14.45
CA LEU A 182 2.03 -8.09 -14.72
C LEU A 182 2.21 -7.17 -15.93
N TYR A 183 3.41 -6.62 -16.11
CA TYR A 183 3.67 -5.52 -17.05
C TYR A 183 4.64 -5.88 -18.18
N GLY A 184 5.23 -7.07 -18.15
CA GLY A 184 6.22 -7.52 -19.12
C GLY A 184 7.49 -6.67 -19.08
N GLY A 185 8.18 -6.61 -20.21
CA GLY A 185 9.45 -5.89 -20.34
C GLY A 185 10.67 -6.70 -19.91
N GLU A 186 11.82 -6.03 -19.88
CA GLU A 186 13.11 -6.62 -19.52
C GLU A 186 13.19 -6.80 -17.99
N PRO A 187 13.41 -8.00 -17.44
CA PRO A 187 13.49 -8.22 -16.00
C PRO A 187 14.44 -7.26 -15.27
N ALA A 188 15.55 -6.88 -15.91
CA ALA A 188 16.51 -5.96 -15.33
C ALA A 188 15.93 -4.56 -15.03
N SER A 189 14.89 -4.10 -15.74
CA SER A 189 14.26 -2.79 -15.46
C SER A 189 13.48 -2.76 -14.15
N TRP A 190 13.00 -3.92 -13.70
CA TRP A 190 12.25 -4.07 -12.45
C TRP A 190 13.16 -4.40 -11.25
N VAL A 191 14.42 -4.73 -11.48
CA VAL A 191 15.33 -5.05 -10.39
C VAL A 191 16.01 -3.78 -9.90
N GLY A 192 15.85 -3.46 -8.62
CA GLY A 192 16.66 -2.46 -7.93
C GLY A 192 17.77 -3.10 -7.08
N ARG A 193 18.54 -2.27 -6.37
CA ARG A 193 19.61 -2.75 -5.47
C ARG A 193 19.10 -3.25 -4.11
N GLY A 194 17.84 -3.03 -3.80
CA GLY A 194 17.20 -3.36 -2.53
C GLY A 194 18.01 -2.89 -1.34
N THR A 195 18.48 -3.85 -0.56
CA THR A 195 19.31 -3.64 0.63
C THR A 195 20.74 -3.16 0.32
N GLY A 196 21.05 -2.75 -0.91
CA GLY A 196 22.36 -2.23 -1.32
C GLY A 196 23.30 -3.29 -1.90
N VAL A 197 22.79 -4.25 -2.68
CA VAL A 197 23.62 -5.28 -3.32
C VAL A 197 24.61 -4.67 -4.34
N ASP A 198 25.76 -5.36 -4.50
CA ASP A 198 26.76 -5.09 -5.52
C ASP A 198 26.29 -5.54 -6.92
N GLU A 199 27.12 -5.33 -7.96
CA GLU A 199 26.79 -5.77 -9.33
C GLU A 199 26.55 -7.28 -9.41
N THR A 200 27.30 -8.07 -8.65
CA THR A 200 27.13 -9.53 -8.61
C THR A 200 25.77 -9.89 -8.03
N GLY A 201 25.37 -9.24 -6.93
CA GLY A 201 24.06 -9.43 -6.32
C GLY A 201 22.92 -8.93 -7.20
N PHE A 202 23.11 -7.81 -7.91
CA PHE A 202 22.16 -7.34 -8.92
C PHE A 202 21.94 -8.40 -10.01
N ALA A 203 23.02 -8.94 -10.59
CA ALA A 203 22.94 -10.00 -11.60
C ALA A 203 22.23 -11.25 -11.08
N ARG A 204 22.47 -11.66 -9.82
CA ARG A 204 21.74 -12.77 -9.18
C ARG A 204 20.24 -12.47 -9.04
N LYS A 205 19.87 -11.24 -8.70
CA LYS A 205 18.44 -10.82 -8.64
C LYS A 205 17.79 -10.93 -10.01
N VAL A 206 18.43 -10.41 -11.06
CA VAL A 206 17.91 -10.49 -12.44
C VAL A 206 17.72 -11.94 -12.87
N ALA A 207 18.75 -12.78 -12.68
CA ALA A 207 18.68 -14.20 -13.02
C ALA A 207 17.57 -14.94 -12.25
N ALA A 208 17.35 -14.59 -10.98
CA ALA A 208 16.26 -15.17 -10.19
C ALA A 208 14.88 -14.74 -10.73
N VAL A 209 14.70 -13.49 -11.13
CA VAL A 209 13.44 -13.02 -11.75
C VAL A 209 13.20 -13.74 -13.08
N GLU A 210 14.20 -13.82 -13.95
CA GLU A 210 14.12 -14.55 -15.22
C GLU A 210 13.75 -16.02 -15.03
N ALA A 211 14.42 -16.70 -14.10
CA ALA A 211 14.16 -18.10 -13.79
C ALA A 211 12.73 -18.31 -13.25
N ALA A 212 12.25 -17.41 -12.40
CA ALA A 212 10.88 -17.49 -11.86
C ALA A 212 9.82 -17.30 -12.95
N LEU A 213 10.00 -16.33 -13.84
CA LEU A 213 9.10 -16.09 -14.98
C LEU A 213 9.09 -17.29 -15.93
N ALA A 214 10.26 -17.84 -16.25
CA ALA A 214 10.38 -19.03 -17.11
C ALA A 214 9.72 -20.26 -16.48
N HIS A 215 9.95 -20.49 -15.19
CA HIS A 215 9.38 -21.63 -14.47
C HIS A 215 7.84 -21.58 -14.41
N HIS A 216 7.27 -20.38 -14.31
CA HIS A 216 5.83 -20.18 -14.20
C HIS A 216 5.13 -19.82 -15.51
N GLN A 217 5.82 -19.91 -16.65
CA GLN A 217 5.25 -19.62 -17.96
C GLN A 217 3.95 -20.40 -18.21
N GLY A 218 2.91 -19.71 -18.69
CA GLY A 218 1.57 -20.28 -18.89
C GLY A 218 0.70 -20.37 -17.64
N HIS A 219 1.16 -19.84 -16.50
CA HIS A 219 0.41 -19.81 -15.25
C HIS A 219 0.33 -18.42 -14.59
N LEU A 220 0.64 -17.36 -15.34
CA LEU A 220 0.71 -15.98 -14.86
C LEU A 220 -0.39 -15.07 -15.42
N ASP A 221 -1.40 -15.63 -16.09
CA ASP A 221 -2.49 -14.87 -16.71
C ASP A 221 -3.51 -14.32 -15.69
N ASP A 222 -3.59 -14.95 -14.50
CA ASP A 222 -4.46 -14.53 -13.39
C ASP A 222 -3.64 -13.82 -12.31
N PRO A 223 -3.89 -12.54 -11.99
CA PRO A 223 -3.13 -11.81 -10.97
C PRO A 223 -3.14 -12.47 -9.59
N LEU A 224 -4.21 -13.17 -9.21
CA LEU A 224 -4.24 -13.89 -7.93
C LEU A 224 -3.36 -15.15 -7.96
N ALA A 225 -3.26 -15.82 -9.12
CA ALA A 225 -2.30 -16.88 -9.34
C ALA A 225 -0.85 -16.35 -9.35
N VAL A 226 -0.61 -15.15 -9.92
CA VAL A 226 0.69 -14.46 -9.82
C VAL A 226 1.07 -14.24 -8.36
N MET A 227 0.15 -13.78 -7.52
CA MET A 227 0.38 -13.57 -6.09
C MET A 227 0.81 -14.87 -5.37
N ALA A 228 0.11 -15.99 -5.62
CA ALA A 228 0.46 -17.27 -5.00
C ALA A 228 1.78 -17.86 -5.51
N ARG A 229 2.10 -17.66 -6.79
CA ARG A 229 3.28 -18.23 -7.43
C ARG A 229 4.55 -17.42 -7.19
N LEU A 230 4.48 -16.12 -7.45
CA LEU A 230 5.64 -15.23 -7.45
C LEU A 230 5.73 -14.33 -6.20
N GLY A 231 4.68 -14.28 -5.38
CA GLY A 231 4.61 -13.37 -4.23
C GLY A 231 5.24 -13.89 -2.94
N GLY A 232 4.75 -13.35 -1.84
CA GLY A 232 5.15 -13.71 -0.48
C GLY A 232 3.99 -13.50 0.49
N ARG A 233 4.18 -13.93 1.74
CA ARG A 233 3.08 -13.88 2.72
C ARG A 233 2.75 -12.44 3.08
N GLU A 234 3.76 -11.61 3.23
CA GLU A 234 3.64 -10.17 3.44
C GLU A 234 2.91 -9.46 2.30
N ILE A 235 3.20 -9.80 1.04
CA ILE A 235 2.47 -9.26 -0.12
C ILE A 235 0.99 -9.70 -0.09
N ALA A 236 0.71 -10.98 0.16
CA ALA A 236 -0.66 -11.47 0.25
C ALA A 236 -1.43 -10.82 1.42
N ALA A 237 -0.80 -10.69 2.59
CA ALA A 237 -1.40 -10.04 3.75
C ALA A 237 -1.66 -8.54 3.51
N MET A 238 -0.71 -7.82 2.88
CA MET A 238 -0.92 -6.42 2.49
C MET A 238 -2.11 -6.27 1.52
N ALA A 239 -2.23 -7.17 0.53
CA ALA A 239 -3.36 -7.18 -0.38
C ALA A 239 -4.68 -7.39 0.37
N GLY A 240 -4.72 -8.35 1.30
CA GLY A 240 -5.87 -8.55 2.19
C GLY A 240 -6.22 -7.32 3.03
N ALA A 241 -5.22 -6.66 3.61
CA ALA A 241 -5.41 -5.44 4.39
C ALA A 241 -5.99 -4.29 3.56
N ILE A 242 -5.50 -4.10 2.32
CA ILE A 242 -6.02 -3.09 1.39
C ILE A 242 -7.49 -3.37 1.06
N LEU A 243 -7.86 -4.62 0.77
CA LEU A 243 -9.23 -5.02 0.48
C LEU A 243 -10.17 -4.80 1.67
N ALA A 244 -9.77 -5.26 2.86
CA ALA A 244 -10.57 -5.09 4.06
C ALA A 244 -10.76 -3.61 4.42
N ALA A 245 -9.73 -2.79 4.24
CA ALA A 245 -9.81 -1.36 4.44
C ALA A 245 -10.86 -0.73 3.52
N ARG A 246 -10.93 -1.13 2.24
CA ARG A 246 -11.95 -0.65 1.31
C ARG A 246 -13.36 -1.00 1.78
N LEU A 247 -13.59 -2.24 2.19
CA LEU A 247 -14.89 -2.72 2.67
C LEU A 247 -15.33 -2.02 3.95
N GLN A 248 -14.37 -1.61 4.80
CA GLN A 248 -14.63 -0.91 6.06
C GLN A 248 -14.54 0.62 5.95
N ARG A 249 -14.45 1.20 4.74
CA ARG A 249 -14.34 2.65 4.54
C ARG A 249 -13.13 3.25 5.27
N VAL A 250 -12.01 2.54 5.26
CA VAL A 250 -10.73 2.98 5.82
C VAL A 250 -9.81 3.40 4.66
N PRO A 251 -9.43 4.68 4.57
CA PRO A 251 -8.45 5.13 3.58
C PRO A 251 -7.06 4.53 3.84
N VAL A 252 -6.33 4.21 2.77
CA VAL A 252 -5.02 3.51 2.85
C VAL A 252 -3.90 4.36 2.25
N VAL A 253 -2.73 4.34 2.88
CA VAL A 253 -1.48 4.86 2.34
C VAL A 253 -0.53 3.70 2.09
N ILE A 254 -0.15 3.50 0.83
CA ILE A 254 0.82 2.50 0.37
C ILE A 254 2.22 3.08 0.56
N ASP A 255 3.17 2.28 1.02
CA ASP A 255 4.53 2.72 1.30
C ASP A 255 5.38 2.85 0.04
N GLY A 256 6.30 1.92 -0.19
CA GLY A 256 7.22 1.91 -1.31
C GLY A 256 7.11 0.65 -2.16
N TYR A 257 8.22 0.33 -2.82
CA TYR A 257 8.30 -0.63 -3.93
C TYR A 257 7.60 -1.98 -3.71
N VAL A 258 7.80 -2.61 -2.55
CA VAL A 258 7.23 -3.95 -2.28
C VAL A 258 5.74 -3.86 -1.91
N SER A 259 5.34 -2.87 -1.12
CA SER A 259 3.93 -2.65 -0.80
C SER A 259 3.10 -2.31 -2.05
N THR A 260 3.68 -1.58 -2.99
CA THR A 260 3.06 -1.29 -4.28
C THR A 260 2.88 -2.55 -5.13
N ALA A 261 3.68 -3.60 -4.93
CA ALA A 261 3.50 -4.86 -5.67
C ALA A 261 2.21 -5.59 -5.23
N ALA A 262 1.89 -5.54 -3.94
CA ALA A 262 0.61 -6.03 -3.42
C ALA A 262 -0.57 -5.23 -4.01
N ALA A 263 -0.44 -3.90 -4.08
CA ALA A 263 -1.44 -3.03 -4.67
C ALA A 263 -1.61 -3.29 -6.19
N ALA A 264 -0.50 -3.48 -6.92
CA ALA A 264 -0.51 -3.75 -8.35
C ALA A 264 -1.25 -5.04 -8.70
N LEU A 265 -1.11 -6.08 -7.88
CA LEU A 265 -1.86 -7.32 -8.04
C LEU A 265 -3.37 -7.10 -7.91
N LEU A 266 -3.81 -6.29 -6.94
CA LEU A 266 -5.23 -5.94 -6.78
C LEU A 266 -5.75 -5.09 -7.94
N HIS A 267 -4.97 -4.09 -8.37
CA HIS A 267 -5.30 -3.24 -9.52
C HIS A 267 -5.42 -4.04 -10.82
N ALA A 268 -4.57 -5.06 -10.99
CA ALA A 268 -4.66 -5.97 -12.14
C ALA A 268 -5.94 -6.84 -12.11
N VAL A 269 -6.52 -7.10 -10.94
CA VAL A 269 -7.83 -7.79 -10.83
C VAL A 269 -8.98 -6.83 -11.15
N ASP A 270 -9.00 -5.64 -10.55
CA ASP A 270 -9.95 -4.56 -10.86
C ASP A 270 -9.23 -3.20 -10.73
N PRO A 271 -9.17 -2.37 -11.79
CA PRO A 271 -8.50 -1.07 -11.73
C PRO A 271 -8.99 -0.13 -10.63
N ARG A 272 -10.24 -0.30 -10.16
CA ARG A 272 -10.84 0.51 -9.07
C ARG A 272 -10.45 0.05 -7.67
N ALA A 273 -9.74 -1.07 -7.56
CA ALA A 273 -9.38 -1.67 -6.27
C ALA A 273 -8.52 -0.75 -5.40
N LEU A 274 -7.90 0.27 -5.99
CA LEU A 274 -7.02 1.21 -5.30
C LEU A 274 -7.60 2.62 -5.15
N ASP A 275 -8.87 2.89 -5.50
CA ASP A 275 -9.38 4.28 -5.46
C ASP A 275 -9.33 4.91 -4.04
N HIS A 276 -9.34 4.07 -2.99
CA HIS A 276 -9.22 4.44 -1.57
C HIS A 276 -7.78 4.43 -1.07
N CYS A 277 -6.81 4.30 -1.98
CA CYS A 277 -5.38 4.30 -1.68
C CYS A 277 -4.70 5.58 -2.14
N LEU A 278 -3.68 5.99 -1.40
CA LEU A 278 -2.67 6.96 -1.81
C LEU A 278 -1.31 6.29 -1.87
N ALA A 279 -0.46 6.74 -2.80
CA ALA A 279 0.97 6.44 -2.72
C ALA A 279 1.64 7.39 -1.72
N GLY A 280 2.24 6.84 -0.68
CA GLY A 280 2.93 7.59 0.36
C GLY A 280 4.17 8.27 -0.19
N HIS A 281 5.04 7.51 -0.86
CA HIS A 281 6.22 8.06 -1.52
C HIS A 281 6.58 7.35 -2.82
N VAL A 282 7.41 8.01 -3.64
CA VAL A 282 8.18 7.31 -4.67
C VAL A 282 9.45 6.75 -4.05
N SER A 283 9.61 5.44 -4.10
CA SER A 283 10.81 4.72 -3.69
C SER A 283 11.95 4.94 -4.69
N ALA A 284 13.19 4.99 -4.17
CA ALA A 284 14.41 4.95 -4.99
C ALA A 284 14.78 3.51 -5.44
N GLU A 285 13.93 2.52 -5.17
CA GLU A 285 14.11 1.12 -5.59
C GLU A 285 13.47 0.87 -6.96
N GLY A 286 14.26 0.35 -7.89
CA GLY A 286 13.79 -0.02 -9.24
C GLY A 286 13.14 1.15 -9.98
N ASP A 287 12.30 0.84 -10.98
CA ASP A 287 11.48 1.82 -11.68
C ASP A 287 10.11 2.02 -10.99
N HIS A 288 10.13 2.37 -9.70
CA HIS A 288 8.89 2.57 -8.93
C HIS A 288 8.02 3.68 -9.49
N ALA A 289 8.62 4.72 -10.08
CA ALA A 289 7.89 5.82 -10.70
C ALA A 289 6.99 5.32 -11.84
N ALA A 290 7.51 4.48 -12.74
CA ALA A 290 6.70 3.88 -13.81
C ALA A 290 5.59 2.97 -13.28
N VAL A 291 5.82 2.27 -12.17
CA VAL A 291 4.75 1.48 -11.52
C VAL A 291 3.63 2.40 -11.02
N LEU A 292 3.97 3.47 -10.30
CA LEU A 292 2.99 4.43 -9.78
C LEU A 292 2.17 5.09 -10.90
N GLU A 293 2.82 5.43 -12.02
CA GLU A 293 2.15 5.96 -13.21
C GLU A 293 1.11 4.97 -13.76
N ARG A 294 1.46 3.68 -13.90
CA ARG A 294 0.54 2.62 -14.37
C ARG A 294 -0.66 2.43 -13.45
N LEU A 295 -0.48 2.65 -12.14
CA LEU A 295 -1.54 2.56 -11.14
C LEU A 295 -2.37 3.86 -11.03
N GLY A 296 -2.01 4.93 -11.73
CA GLY A 296 -2.65 6.24 -11.60
C GLY A 296 -2.44 6.88 -10.23
N LEU A 297 -1.41 6.48 -9.48
CA LEU A 297 -1.15 6.94 -8.12
C LEU A 297 -0.06 8.01 -8.09
N ARG A 298 -0.44 9.24 -7.75
CA ARG A 298 0.52 10.33 -7.56
C ARG A 298 1.11 10.33 -6.14
N PRO A 299 2.41 10.05 -5.95
CA PRO A 299 3.01 9.97 -4.62
C PRO A 299 2.93 11.30 -3.87
N LEU A 300 2.81 11.26 -2.54
CA LEU A 300 2.84 12.46 -1.70
C LEU A 300 4.27 12.97 -1.48
N LEU A 301 5.24 12.07 -1.45
CA LEU A 301 6.62 12.36 -1.11
C LEU A 301 7.60 11.83 -2.17
N ASP A 302 8.64 12.61 -2.41
CA ASP A 302 9.84 12.19 -3.14
C ASP A 302 11.05 12.57 -2.28
N LEU A 303 11.55 11.60 -1.53
CA LEU A 303 12.60 11.79 -0.52
C LEU A 303 13.79 10.84 -0.75
N GLY A 304 13.80 10.10 -1.87
CA GLY A 304 14.80 9.08 -2.13
C GLY A 304 14.79 7.92 -1.13
N LEU A 305 13.66 7.68 -0.43
CA LEU A 305 13.53 6.59 0.54
C LEU A 305 13.50 5.23 -0.18
N ARG A 306 14.06 4.21 0.48
CA ARG A 306 14.07 2.82 0.02
C ARG A 306 14.24 1.82 1.17
N LEU A 307 13.81 2.21 2.37
CA LEU A 307 13.90 1.37 3.56
C LEU A 307 12.80 0.29 3.58
N GLY A 308 11.58 0.65 3.18
CA GLY A 308 10.39 -0.15 3.42
C GLY A 308 9.82 0.09 4.82
N GLU A 309 9.30 -0.95 5.46
CA GLU A 309 8.78 -0.93 6.83
C GLU A 309 7.58 0.01 7.05
N GLY A 310 6.95 0.52 5.98
CA GLY A 310 5.86 1.50 6.10
C GLY A 310 6.35 2.91 6.40
N SER A 311 7.66 3.16 6.31
CA SER A 311 8.28 4.42 6.74
C SER A 311 7.83 5.63 5.91
N GLY A 312 7.76 5.50 4.59
CA GLY A 312 7.25 6.54 3.69
C GLY A 312 5.74 6.71 3.80
N ALA A 313 4.98 5.62 3.95
CA ALA A 313 3.55 5.68 4.22
C ALA A 313 3.24 6.38 5.54
N ALA A 314 4.00 6.12 6.60
CA ALA A 314 3.83 6.76 7.90
C ALA A 314 4.10 8.27 7.85
N LEU A 315 5.16 8.69 7.14
CA LEU A 315 5.44 10.12 6.88
C LEU A 315 4.28 10.78 6.12
N ALA A 316 3.81 10.13 5.06
CA ALA A 316 2.68 10.62 4.28
C ALA A 316 1.38 10.68 5.09
N LEU A 317 1.14 9.70 5.98
CA LEU A 317 -0.01 9.71 6.88
C LEU A 317 0.04 10.88 7.87
N GLY A 318 1.25 11.32 8.28
CA GLY A 318 1.45 12.56 9.01
C GLY A 318 0.98 13.81 8.23
N ILE A 319 1.21 13.86 6.92
CA ILE A 319 0.71 14.93 6.03
C ILE A 319 -0.82 14.87 5.91
N VAL A 320 -1.40 13.66 5.78
CA VAL A 320 -2.85 13.48 5.78
C VAL A 320 -3.46 13.95 7.11
N LYS A 321 -2.82 13.65 8.24
CA LYS A 321 -3.22 14.13 9.57
C LYS A 321 -3.24 15.65 9.65
N ALA A 322 -2.21 16.30 9.09
CA ALA A 322 -2.17 17.76 8.98
C ALA A 322 -3.29 18.31 8.10
N ALA A 323 -3.61 17.67 6.96
CA ALA A 323 -4.72 18.06 6.10
C ALA A 323 -6.07 18.01 6.84
N VAL A 324 -6.34 16.91 7.55
CA VAL A 324 -7.56 16.76 8.37
C VAL A 324 -7.63 17.80 9.49
N ALA A 325 -6.50 18.08 10.15
CA ALA A 325 -6.44 19.12 11.18
C ALA A 325 -6.67 20.53 10.62
N CYS A 326 -6.08 20.87 9.47
CA CYS A 326 -6.34 22.15 8.79
C CYS A 326 -7.83 22.31 8.47
N HIS A 327 -8.47 21.27 7.92
CA HIS A 327 -9.90 21.29 7.63
C HIS A 327 -10.75 21.51 8.89
N ARG A 328 -10.46 20.77 9.97
CA ARG A 328 -11.28 20.80 11.20
C ARG A 328 -11.07 22.08 11.99
N GLU A 329 -9.82 22.47 12.21
CA GLU A 329 -9.43 23.42 13.25
C GLU A 329 -9.19 24.85 12.72
N MET A 330 -8.99 25.04 11.41
CA MET A 330 -8.89 26.40 10.88
C MET A 330 -10.25 27.12 10.99
N ALA A 331 -10.19 28.36 11.45
CA ALA A 331 -11.33 29.27 11.46
C ALA A 331 -11.75 29.62 10.03
N THR A 332 -13.05 29.81 9.82
CA THR A 332 -13.57 30.50 8.64
C THR A 332 -13.31 32.00 8.73
N PHE A 333 -13.35 32.70 7.59
CA PHE A 333 -13.23 34.17 7.55
C PHE A 333 -14.18 34.84 8.55
N ALA A 334 -15.43 34.37 8.60
CA ALA A 334 -16.45 34.85 9.52
C ALA A 334 -16.08 34.63 11.00
N GLN A 335 -15.57 33.44 11.36
CA GLN A 335 -15.14 33.12 12.73
C GLN A 335 -13.92 33.95 13.16
N ALA A 336 -12.99 34.20 12.23
CA ALA A 336 -11.77 34.95 12.49
C ALA A 336 -11.97 36.48 12.47
N GLY A 337 -13.15 36.97 12.05
CA GLY A 337 -13.39 38.40 11.83
C GLY A 337 -12.55 38.98 10.69
N VAL A 338 -12.08 38.14 9.76
CA VAL A 338 -11.28 38.55 8.60
C VAL A 338 -12.22 38.77 7.42
N SER A 339 -12.03 39.87 6.69
CA SER A 339 -12.82 40.15 5.48
C SER A 339 -12.57 39.07 4.42
N GLY A 340 -13.65 38.48 3.92
CA GLY A 340 -13.59 37.48 2.85
C GLY A 340 -13.26 38.09 1.47
N PRO A 341 -13.16 37.25 0.44
CA PRO A 341 -12.93 37.69 -0.94
C PRO A 341 -13.99 38.70 -1.41
N VAL A 342 -13.56 39.75 -2.11
CA VAL A 342 -14.45 40.74 -2.69
C VAL A 342 -15.04 40.18 -4.00
N GLY A 343 -16.17 39.47 -3.90
CA GLY A 343 -17.03 39.07 -5.02
C GLY A 343 -16.67 37.72 -5.69
N SER A 344 -17.66 36.81 -5.78
CA SER A 344 -17.64 35.66 -6.69
C SER A 344 -19.01 35.46 -7.34
N SER A 345 -19.32 36.26 -8.36
CA SER A 345 -20.21 35.80 -9.42
C SER A 345 -19.52 34.63 -10.13
N GLY A 346 -20.17 33.47 -10.15
CA GLY A 346 -19.58 32.17 -10.44
C GLY A 346 -18.70 32.09 -11.69
N SER A 347 -17.53 31.48 -11.52
CA SER A 347 -16.76 30.90 -12.61
C SER A 347 -16.47 29.45 -12.23
N PRO A 348 -16.73 28.47 -13.12
CA PRO A 348 -16.59 27.06 -12.78
C PRO A 348 -15.12 26.70 -12.57
N LEU A 349 -14.87 25.86 -11.55
CA LEU A 349 -13.55 25.30 -11.22
C LEU A 349 -12.96 24.54 -12.42
N PRO A 350 -11.64 24.58 -12.64
CA PRO A 350 -10.98 23.74 -13.64
C PRO A 350 -11.05 22.27 -13.22
N ARG A 351 -11.47 21.40 -14.15
CA ARG A 351 -11.40 19.95 -13.98
C ARG A 351 -9.93 19.53 -14.08
N HIS A 352 -9.40 18.94 -13.02
CA HIS A 352 -8.09 18.28 -13.06
C HIS A 352 -8.30 16.80 -13.39
N HIS A 353 -7.66 16.36 -14.47
CA HIS A 353 -7.40 14.95 -14.80
C HIS A 353 -6.16 14.47 -14.04
#